data_AF-A0A6J1QVN2-F1
#
_entry.id   AF-A0A6J1QVN2-F1
#
_cell.length_a   1.000
_cell.length_b   1.000
_cell.length_c   1.000
_cell.angle_alpha   90.00
_cell.angle_beta   90.00
_cell.angle_gamma   90.00
#
_symmetry.space_group_name_H-M   'P 1'
#
loop_
_entity.id
_entity.type
_entity.pdbx_description
1 polymer ?
#
loop_
_entity_poly.entity_id
_entity_poly.type
_entity_poly.pdbx_seq_one_letter_code
_entity_poly.pdbx_strand_id
1 'polypeptide(L)'
;MHDVRHHCTQSPQYSNLLDAMDIEDPVIANCLIDQREIECILLIPTSEEACVIMSDMTKVPRNCKRAFTLRGDTFYPDPNYRTYGGKCTRAKYLQVSVMEMMQTLKEELQIAENKKQEADAEHDAIRDKVARTNSELSNVTKTVHKLRSQQSDCSNRINELKDKIGSHEATSVDVFRNEAAELGKKIAQESSLEKALAENVQELQKTVESLDAEVKRCRDLRHNLHTVIDPLKDQIRELTRDKERHKHECQRAIRKLQEIRQAIQCATGEFEIQKRAVNKAVSNATEKGPRINTTRSANQIKTLLTELRDKIREIESQFGCLDELRRQLKEKEEKYGVNIEFAAQLKQSCEAHIERVKHRQNMFLQLRDLYSVCVQKAFTDVLSLRQYKGTVVIDHTNKLLELHVSARNDKKSGNDTRSLSGGERSYSTVAFILALWDCIQLPFYILDEFDVFMDKVNRRVIMDILLDHTKLHPQSQFAFLTPLDTSHILAEDYVTIHQLQAPERRTLNQ
;
A
#
# COMPACT_ATOMS: atom_id res chain seq x y z
N MET A 1 -8.86 -29.92 12.80
CA MET A 1 -9.35 -29.23 11.58
C MET A 1 -10.72 -28.63 11.87
N HIS A 2 -11.06 -27.48 11.29
CA HIS A 2 -12.36 -26.83 11.45
C HIS A 2 -13.50 -27.73 10.94
N ASP A 3 -14.63 -27.70 11.64
CA ASP A 3 -15.85 -28.37 11.18
C ASP A 3 -16.54 -27.51 10.11
N VAL A 4 -16.36 -27.89 8.85
CA VAL A 4 -16.88 -27.16 7.68
C VAL A 4 -18.18 -27.74 7.13
N ARG A 5 -18.80 -28.73 7.78
CA ARG A 5 -19.98 -29.46 7.25
C ARG A 5 -21.15 -28.54 6.84
N HIS A 6 -21.32 -27.41 7.54
CA HIS A 6 -22.40 -26.45 7.25
C HIS A 6 -22.09 -25.48 6.09
N HIS A 7 -20.80 -25.26 5.79
CA HIS A 7 -20.32 -24.27 4.81
C HIS A 7 -19.73 -24.91 3.55
N CYS A 8 -19.43 -26.20 3.59
CA CYS A 8 -18.89 -26.96 2.48
C CYS A 8 -19.87 -27.03 1.30
N THR A 9 -19.34 -26.88 0.08
CA THR A 9 -20.09 -27.12 -1.15
C THR A 9 -20.15 -28.60 -1.46
N GLN A 10 -21.35 -29.08 -1.77
CA GLN A 10 -21.62 -30.50 -2.03
C GLN A 10 -22.26 -30.67 -3.40
N SER A 11 -21.64 -31.48 -4.25
CA SER A 11 -22.17 -31.86 -5.56
C SER A 11 -22.14 -33.39 -5.70
N PRO A 12 -23.17 -34.00 -6.31
CA PRO A 12 -23.17 -35.44 -6.57
C PRO A 12 -22.18 -35.86 -7.65
N GLN A 13 -21.70 -34.93 -8.48
CA GLN A 13 -20.87 -35.21 -9.65
C GLN A 13 -19.42 -34.71 -9.52
N TYR A 14 -19.19 -33.71 -8.66
CA TYR A 14 -17.93 -32.99 -8.60
C TYR A 14 -17.44 -32.85 -7.16
N SER A 15 -16.15 -33.09 -6.94
CA SER A 15 -15.53 -32.88 -5.64
C SER A 15 -15.30 -31.40 -5.37
N ASN A 16 -15.42 -30.97 -4.11
CA ASN A 16 -14.90 -29.68 -3.69
C ASN A 16 -13.37 -29.74 -3.57
N LEU A 17 -12.71 -28.57 -3.58
CA LEU A 17 -11.26 -28.48 -3.54
C LEU A 17 -10.68 -29.01 -2.23
N LEU A 18 -11.38 -28.83 -1.10
CA LEU A 18 -10.90 -29.32 0.19
C LEU A 18 -10.81 -30.86 0.22
N ASP A 19 -11.84 -31.56 -0.24
CA ASP A 19 -11.88 -33.02 -0.29
C ASP A 19 -10.88 -33.62 -1.29
N ALA A 20 -10.46 -32.83 -2.28
CA ALA A 20 -9.46 -33.24 -3.26
C ALA A 20 -8.01 -33.04 -2.79
N MET A 21 -7.79 -32.42 -1.63
CA MET A 21 -6.46 -32.15 -1.08
C MET A 21 -6.14 -33.12 0.07
N ASP A 22 -4.92 -33.66 0.06
CA ASP A 22 -4.36 -34.37 1.20
C ASP A 22 -3.49 -33.39 2.02
N ILE A 23 -3.92 -33.09 3.25
CA ILE A 23 -3.28 -32.09 4.12
C ILE A 23 -3.03 -32.71 5.49
N GLU A 24 -1.76 -33.06 5.76
CA GLU A 24 -1.35 -33.71 7.01
C GLU A 24 -1.48 -32.79 8.24
N ASP A 25 -1.18 -31.49 8.09
CA ASP A 25 -1.20 -30.52 9.18
C ASP A 25 -2.57 -29.82 9.30
N PRO A 26 -3.32 -30.04 10.41
CA PRO A 26 -4.61 -29.42 10.62
C PRO A 26 -4.58 -27.88 10.69
N VAL A 27 -3.46 -27.27 11.07
CA VAL A 27 -3.30 -25.80 11.13
C VAL A 27 -3.23 -25.21 9.73
N ILE A 28 -2.50 -25.88 8.83
CA ILE A 28 -2.42 -25.48 7.41
C ILE A 28 -3.80 -25.62 6.76
N ALA A 29 -4.48 -26.75 7.02
CA ALA A 29 -5.82 -26.98 6.49
C ALA A 29 -6.81 -25.90 6.95
N ASN A 30 -6.77 -25.53 8.24
CA ASN A 30 -7.58 -24.44 8.79
C ASN A 30 -7.26 -23.07 8.16
N CYS A 31 -5.98 -22.77 7.96
CA CYS A 31 -5.54 -21.53 7.32
C CYS A 31 -6.07 -21.40 5.89
N LEU A 32 -6.06 -22.50 5.12
CA LEU A 32 -6.60 -22.52 3.76
C LEU A 32 -8.12 -22.36 3.72
N ILE A 33 -8.84 -22.96 4.67
CA ILE A 33 -10.28 -22.76 4.86
C ILE A 33 -10.56 -21.28 5.14
N ASP A 34 -9.91 -20.69 6.14
CA ASP A 34 -10.20 -19.32 6.57
C ASP A 34 -9.84 -18.26 5.50
N GLN A 35 -8.69 -18.42 4.82
CA GLN A 35 -8.19 -17.40 3.90
C GLN A 35 -8.71 -17.56 2.47
N ARG A 36 -9.00 -18.79 2.04
CA ARG A 36 -9.29 -19.13 0.65
C ARG A 36 -10.62 -19.84 0.46
N GLU A 37 -11.33 -20.19 1.55
CA GLU A 37 -12.64 -20.83 1.53
C GLU A 37 -12.65 -22.06 0.61
N ILE A 38 -11.60 -22.88 0.70
CA ILE A 38 -11.38 -24.02 -0.22
C ILE A 38 -12.50 -25.06 -0.18
N GLU A 39 -13.23 -25.14 0.91
CA GLU A 39 -14.44 -25.94 1.09
C GLU A 39 -15.64 -25.42 0.28
N CYS A 40 -15.60 -24.16 -0.16
CA CYS A 40 -16.63 -23.52 -0.99
C CYS A 40 -16.27 -23.50 -2.49
N ILE A 41 -15.19 -24.19 -2.90
CA ILE A 41 -14.68 -24.22 -4.28
C ILE A 41 -14.96 -25.58 -4.91
N LEU A 42 -15.58 -25.61 -6.09
CA LEU A 42 -15.89 -26.83 -6.83
C LEU A 42 -14.89 -27.09 -7.96
N LEU A 43 -14.51 -28.35 -8.19
CA LEU A 43 -13.61 -28.76 -9.26
C LEU A 43 -14.41 -29.37 -10.42
N ILE A 44 -14.50 -28.64 -11.55
CA ILE A 44 -15.29 -29.04 -12.72
C ILE A 44 -14.36 -29.25 -13.91
N PRO A 45 -14.32 -30.41 -14.60
CA PRO A 45 -13.31 -30.70 -15.61
C PRO A 45 -13.26 -29.70 -16.77
N THR A 46 -14.43 -29.31 -17.30
CA THR A 46 -14.55 -28.50 -18.53
C THR A 46 -15.21 -27.14 -18.29
N SER A 47 -14.82 -26.15 -19.10
CA SER A 47 -15.40 -24.80 -19.03
C SER A 47 -16.86 -24.76 -19.48
N GLU A 48 -17.28 -25.71 -20.34
CA GLU A 48 -18.67 -25.86 -20.78
C GLU A 48 -19.57 -26.33 -19.63
N GLU A 49 -19.17 -27.39 -18.92
CA GLU A 49 -19.90 -27.88 -17.73
C GLU A 49 -19.95 -26.81 -16.64
N ALA A 50 -18.83 -26.12 -16.39
CA ALA A 50 -18.75 -25.08 -15.38
C ALA A 50 -19.68 -23.90 -15.72
N CYS A 51 -19.78 -23.52 -16.99
CA CYS A 51 -20.71 -22.48 -17.45
C CYS A 51 -22.17 -22.88 -17.20
N VAL A 52 -22.55 -24.12 -17.56
CA VAL A 52 -23.93 -24.62 -17.39
C VAL A 52 -24.37 -24.63 -15.92
N ILE A 53 -23.47 -24.98 -15.00
CA ILE A 53 -23.79 -25.10 -13.58
C ILE A 53 -23.74 -23.74 -12.88
N MET A 54 -22.77 -22.89 -13.22
CA MET A 54 -22.54 -21.63 -12.50
C MET A 54 -23.39 -20.46 -13.00
N SER A 55 -23.95 -20.53 -14.22
CA SER A 55 -24.75 -19.43 -14.80
C SER A 55 -26.23 -19.41 -14.38
N ASP A 56 -26.74 -20.48 -13.76
CA ASP A 56 -28.15 -20.63 -13.37
C ASP A 56 -28.23 -20.89 -11.87
N MET A 57 -28.83 -19.95 -11.12
CA MET A 57 -28.96 -20.03 -9.66
C MET A 57 -29.59 -21.34 -9.17
N THR A 58 -30.46 -21.97 -9.97
CA THR A 58 -31.14 -23.22 -9.59
C THR A 58 -30.22 -24.44 -9.66
N LYS A 59 -29.11 -24.36 -10.41
CA LYS A 59 -28.15 -25.46 -10.62
C LYS A 59 -26.90 -25.32 -9.78
N VAL A 60 -26.62 -24.14 -9.24
CA VAL A 60 -25.46 -23.87 -8.38
C VAL A 60 -25.58 -24.71 -7.09
N PRO A 61 -24.59 -25.58 -6.80
CA PRO A 61 -24.58 -26.34 -5.56
C PRO A 61 -24.54 -25.42 -4.33
N ARG A 62 -25.20 -25.86 -3.24
CA ARG A 62 -25.29 -25.07 -2.00
C ARG A 62 -23.90 -24.69 -1.51
N ASN A 63 -23.73 -23.43 -1.10
CA ASN A 63 -22.47 -22.85 -0.61
C ASN A 63 -21.32 -22.80 -1.64
N CYS A 64 -21.55 -23.15 -2.90
CA CYS A 64 -20.55 -22.98 -3.94
C CYS A 64 -20.29 -21.49 -4.17
N LYS A 65 -19.06 -21.02 -3.96
CA LYS A 65 -18.66 -19.63 -4.21
C LYS A 65 -17.83 -19.48 -5.47
N ARG A 66 -17.12 -20.54 -5.86
CA ARG A 66 -16.23 -20.55 -7.04
C ARG A 66 -16.16 -21.95 -7.64
N ALA A 67 -15.81 -22.03 -8.91
CA ALA A 67 -15.35 -23.27 -9.52
C ALA A 67 -14.07 -23.07 -10.32
N PHE A 68 -13.24 -24.11 -10.35
CA PHE A 68 -12.04 -24.16 -11.17
C PHE A 68 -12.14 -25.25 -12.21
N THR A 69 -11.66 -24.96 -13.42
CA THR A 69 -11.48 -25.95 -14.49
C THR A 69 -10.07 -26.50 -14.54
N LEU A 70 -9.90 -27.63 -15.26
CA LEU A 70 -8.59 -28.25 -15.46
C LEU A 70 -7.58 -27.29 -16.14
N ARG A 71 -8.08 -26.35 -16.95
CA ARG A 71 -7.26 -25.32 -17.63
C ARG A 71 -6.95 -24.10 -16.75
N GLY A 72 -7.47 -24.09 -15.53
CA GLY A 72 -7.35 -22.99 -14.57
C GLY A 72 -8.35 -21.86 -14.80
N ASP A 73 -9.44 -22.09 -15.55
CA ASP A 73 -10.50 -21.08 -15.66
C ASP A 73 -11.22 -20.97 -14.31
N THR A 74 -11.58 -19.74 -13.93
CA THR A 74 -12.30 -19.47 -12.68
C THR A 74 -13.71 -19.00 -12.99
N PHE A 75 -14.69 -19.67 -12.41
CA PHE A 75 -16.11 -19.33 -12.50
C PHE A 75 -16.62 -18.87 -11.14
N TYR A 76 -17.50 -17.87 -11.15
CA TYR A 76 -18.28 -17.44 -9.99
C TYR A 76 -19.77 -17.59 -10.32
N PRO A 77 -20.59 -18.04 -9.37
CA PRO A 77 -22.00 -18.36 -9.60
C PRO A 77 -22.92 -17.14 -9.71
N ASP A 78 -24.08 -17.33 -10.34
CA ASP A 78 -25.24 -16.44 -10.31
C ASP A 78 -25.66 -16.12 -8.85
N PRO A 79 -26.12 -14.88 -8.51
CA PRO A 79 -26.52 -13.76 -9.37
C PRO A 79 -25.39 -12.91 -9.95
N ASN A 80 -24.15 -13.09 -9.47
CA ASN A 80 -22.99 -12.31 -9.93
C ASN A 80 -22.08 -13.15 -10.82
N TYR A 81 -22.67 -13.79 -11.83
CA TYR A 81 -21.97 -14.70 -12.73
C TYR A 81 -20.82 -13.99 -13.45
N ARG A 82 -19.60 -14.53 -13.31
CA ARG A 82 -18.40 -14.02 -13.99
C ARG A 82 -17.41 -15.14 -14.23
N THR A 83 -16.71 -15.04 -15.36
CA THR A 83 -15.74 -16.03 -15.81
C THR A 83 -14.41 -15.37 -16.11
N TYR A 84 -13.32 -15.96 -15.62
CA TYR A 84 -11.97 -15.52 -15.90
C TYR A 84 -11.18 -16.68 -16.54
N GLY A 85 -10.66 -16.43 -17.74
CA GLY A 85 -9.87 -17.42 -18.46
C GLY A 85 -8.53 -17.68 -17.79
N GLY A 86 -8.23 -18.95 -17.55
CA GLY A 86 -6.95 -19.42 -17.06
C GLY A 86 -5.98 -19.71 -18.20
N LYS A 87 -4.69 -19.50 -17.95
CA LYS A 87 -3.61 -20.08 -18.75
C LYS A 87 -2.75 -20.95 -17.86
N CYS A 88 -3.34 -22.01 -17.31
CA CYS A 88 -2.61 -23.01 -16.55
C CYS A 88 -2.58 -24.31 -17.34
N THR A 89 -1.47 -24.56 -18.04
CA THR A 89 -1.21 -25.87 -18.66
C THR A 89 -0.52 -26.82 -17.69
N ARG A 90 0.21 -26.29 -16.70
CA ARG A 90 0.90 -27.06 -15.65
C ARG A 90 1.24 -26.19 -14.44
N ALA A 91 1.27 -26.79 -13.24
CA ALA A 91 1.73 -26.12 -12.02
C ALA A 91 3.22 -25.77 -12.13
N LYS A 92 3.59 -24.51 -11.83
CA LYS A 92 4.97 -24.00 -11.96
C LYS A 92 5.73 -23.82 -10.65
N TYR A 93 5.01 -23.64 -9.55
CA TYR A 93 5.60 -23.20 -8.28
C TYR A 93 5.48 -24.27 -7.18
N LEU A 94 4.27 -24.79 -6.96
CA LEU A 94 4.02 -25.87 -6.00
C LEU A 94 3.92 -27.19 -6.78
N GLN A 95 4.90 -28.08 -6.59
CA GLN A 95 4.95 -29.38 -7.24
C GLN A 95 5.28 -30.47 -6.21
N VAL A 96 4.86 -31.70 -6.50
CA VAL A 96 4.98 -32.86 -5.61
C VAL A 96 6.44 -33.31 -5.44
N SER A 97 7.30 -33.10 -6.45
CA SER A 97 8.69 -33.56 -6.42
C SER A 97 9.66 -32.54 -7.01
N VAL A 98 10.66 -32.17 -6.23
CA VAL A 98 11.76 -31.30 -6.67
C VAL A 98 12.59 -31.96 -7.78
N MET A 99 12.67 -33.31 -7.80
CA MET A 99 13.40 -34.02 -8.85
C MET A 99 12.69 -33.92 -10.21
N GLU A 100 11.36 -34.07 -10.22
CA GLU A 100 10.57 -33.89 -11.45
C GLU A 100 10.62 -32.43 -11.92
N MET A 101 10.64 -31.47 -10.99
CA MET A 101 10.86 -30.07 -11.31
C MET A 101 12.23 -29.87 -11.99
N MET A 102 13.31 -30.42 -11.43
CA MET A 102 14.65 -30.30 -12.01
C MET A 102 14.74 -30.96 -13.39
N GLN A 103 14.14 -32.13 -13.58
CA GLN A 103 14.15 -32.82 -14.87
C GLN A 103 13.40 -32.01 -15.94
N THR A 104 12.23 -31.47 -15.58
CA THR A 104 11.43 -30.70 -16.51
C THR A 104 12.01 -29.30 -16.78
N LEU A 105 12.64 -28.65 -15.80
CA LEU A 105 13.40 -27.43 -16.05
C LEU A 105 14.57 -27.67 -17.01
N LYS A 106 15.24 -28.83 -16.91
CA LYS A 106 16.31 -29.20 -17.85
C LYS A 106 15.77 -29.40 -19.26
N GLU A 107 14.60 -30.03 -19.40
CA GLU A 107 13.94 -30.19 -20.71
C GLU A 107 13.52 -28.83 -21.30
N GLU A 108 12.94 -27.94 -20.49
CA GLU A 108 12.58 -26.58 -20.91
C GLU A 108 13.82 -25.75 -21.29
N LEU A 109 14.90 -25.85 -20.51
CA LEU A 109 16.18 -25.21 -20.80
C LEU A 109 16.75 -25.72 -22.14
N GLN A 110 16.72 -27.04 -22.38
CA GLN A 110 17.19 -27.64 -23.61
C GLN A 110 16.38 -27.17 -24.82
N ILE A 111 15.05 -27.07 -24.70
CA ILE A 111 14.19 -26.55 -25.76
C ILE A 111 14.49 -25.07 -26.03
N ALA A 112 14.72 -24.28 -24.97
CA ALA A 112 15.08 -22.87 -25.11
C ALA A 112 16.47 -22.68 -25.74
N GLU A 113 17.44 -23.51 -25.39
CA GLU A 113 18.78 -23.51 -26.00
C GLU A 113 18.73 -23.90 -27.48
N ASN A 114 17.94 -24.92 -27.85
CA ASN A 114 17.77 -25.30 -29.25
C ASN A 114 17.14 -24.15 -30.07
N LYS A 115 16.10 -23.49 -29.54
CA LYS A 115 15.48 -22.33 -30.19
C LYS A 115 16.44 -21.15 -30.32
N LYS A 116 17.31 -20.94 -29.32
CA LYS A 116 18.35 -19.92 -29.40
C LYS A 116 19.35 -20.24 -30.50
N GLN A 117 19.81 -21.49 -30.59
CA GLN A 117 20.73 -21.93 -31.65
C GLN A 117 20.13 -21.79 -33.05
N GLU A 118 18.85 -22.13 -33.22
CA GLU A 118 18.12 -21.90 -34.48
C GLU A 118 18.08 -20.41 -34.85
N ALA A 119 17.73 -19.54 -33.89
CA ALA A 119 17.70 -18.10 -34.12
C ALA A 119 19.09 -17.49 -34.40
N ASP A 120 20.14 -17.98 -33.72
CA ASP A 120 21.53 -17.57 -33.95
C ASP A 120 21.99 -17.98 -35.36
N ALA A 121 21.63 -19.19 -35.82
CA ALA A 121 21.92 -19.66 -37.17
C ALA A 121 21.19 -18.83 -38.26
N GLU A 122 19.92 -18.48 -38.04
CA GLU A 122 19.18 -17.58 -38.92
C GLU A 122 19.80 -16.18 -38.97
N HIS A 123 20.21 -15.64 -37.82
CA HIS A 123 20.85 -14.35 -37.73
C HIS A 123 22.19 -14.32 -38.49
N ASP A 124 23.03 -15.34 -38.33
CA ASP A 124 24.30 -15.43 -39.06
C ASP A 124 24.10 -15.61 -40.57
N ALA A 125 23.08 -16.38 -40.99
CA ALA A 125 22.73 -16.49 -42.41
C ALA A 125 22.29 -15.15 -43.02
N ILE A 126 21.55 -14.32 -42.26
CA ILE A 126 21.17 -12.97 -42.70
C ILE A 126 22.39 -12.04 -42.73
N ARG A 127 23.25 -12.10 -41.71
CA ARG A 127 24.50 -11.32 -41.64
C ARG A 127 25.39 -11.58 -42.85
N ASP A 128 25.55 -12.84 -43.24
CA ASP A 128 26.32 -13.24 -44.42
C ASP A 128 25.68 -12.74 -45.72
N LYS A 129 24.35 -12.78 -45.84
CA LYS A 129 23.64 -12.21 -47.00
C LYS A 129 23.88 -10.71 -47.11
N VAL A 130 23.78 -9.97 -46.00
CA VAL A 130 24.03 -8.53 -45.95
C VAL A 130 25.47 -8.20 -46.37
N ALA A 131 26.45 -8.97 -45.87
CA ALA A 131 27.85 -8.80 -46.23
C ALA A 131 28.10 -9.01 -47.73
N ARG A 132 27.49 -10.04 -48.35
CA ARG A 132 27.58 -10.29 -49.80
C ARG A 132 26.96 -9.15 -50.60
N THR A 133 25.75 -8.71 -50.26
CA THR A 133 25.09 -7.59 -50.96
C THR A 133 25.86 -6.28 -50.84
N ASN A 134 26.52 -6.01 -49.71
CA ASN A 134 27.35 -4.83 -49.54
C ASN A 134 28.64 -4.88 -50.39
N SER A 135 29.23 -6.06 -50.53
CA SER A 135 30.38 -6.28 -51.43
C SER A 135 30.00 -6.08 -52.90
N GLU A 136 28.86 -6.63 -53.31
CA GLU A 136 28.30 -6.45 -54.66
C GLU A 136 27.98 -4.98 -54.93
N LEU A 137 27.34 -4.29 -53.98
CA LEU A 137 27.03 -2.86 -54.08
C LEU A 137 28.31 -2.02 -54.21
N SER A 138 29.38 -2.35 -53.48
CA SER A 138 30.68 -1.69 -53.60
C SER A 138 31.28 -1.87 -54.99
N ASN A 139 31.18 -3.07 -55.57
CA ASN A 139 31.65 -3.33 -56.93
C ASN A 139 30.82 -2.60 -57.99
N VAL A 140 29.49 -2.57 -57.86
CA VAL A 140 28.61 -1.79 -58.74
C VAL A 140 28.88 -0.29 -58.62
N THR A 141 29.16 0.21 -57.42
CA THR A 141 29.50 1.63 -57.22
C THR A 141 30.80 2.00 -57.92
N LYS A 142 31.80 1.11 -57.92
CA LYS A 142 33.06 1.27 -58.65
C LYS A 142 32.86 1.23 -60.16
N THR A 143 32.01 0.35 -60.69
CA THR A 143 31.71 0.30 -62.13
C THR A 143 30.94 1.53 -62.60
N VAL A 144 29.98 2.02 -61.81
CA VAL A 144 29.25 3.27 -62.09
C VAL A 144 30.21 4.47 -62.12
N HIS A 145 31.15 4.56 -61.19
CA HIS A 145 32.18 5.62 -61.22
C HIS A 145 33.06 5.54 -62.48
N LYS A 146 33.47 4.33 -62.89
CA LYS A 146 34.27 4.13 -64.10
C LYS A 146 33.52 4.54 -65.37
N LEU A 147 32.23 4.18 -65.47
CA LEU A 147 31.37 4.55 -66.60
C LEU A 147 31.10 6.07 -66.65
N ARG A 148 30.91 6.73 -65.50
CA ARG A 148 30.78 8.19 -65.44
C ARG A 148 32.05 8.92 -65.89
N SER A 149 33.22 8.40 -65.52
CA SER A 149 34.50 8.94 -66.01
C SER A 149 34.59 8.84 -67.53
N GLN A 150 34.29 7.66 -68.08
CA GLN A 150 34.31 7.45 -69.54
C GLN A 150 33.30 8.32 -70.29
N GLN A 151 32.11 8.55 -69.70
CA GLN A 151 31.12 9.46 -70.26
C GLN A 151 31.64 10.91 -70.32
N SER A 152 32.34 11.36 -69.27
CA SER A 152 32.97 12.68 -69.23
C SER A 152 34.05 12.82 -70.31
N ASP A 153 34.89 11.79 -70.49
CA ASP A 153 35.96 11.79 -71.49
C ASP A 153 35.41 11.83 -72.92
N CYS A 154 34.36 11.04 -73.22
CA CYS A 154 33.68 11.10 -74.51
C CYS A 154 33.02 12.47 -74.75
N SER A 155 32.41 13.08 -73.73
CA SER A 155 31.79 14.40 -73.85
C SER A 155 32.82 15.49 -74.15
N ASN A 156 34.02 15.41 -73.55
CA ASN A 156 35.12 16.32 -73.84
C ASN A 156 35.64 16.14 -75.28
N ARG A 157 35.73 14.90 -75.76
CA ARG A 157 36.14 14.59 -77.14
C ARG A 157 35.14 15.11 -78.19
N ILE A 158 33.85 15.09 -77.88
CA ILE A 158 32.79 15.67 -78.72
C ILE A 158 32.94 17.20 -78.83
N ASN A 159 33.30 17.87 -77.73
CA ASN A 159 33.53 19.31 -77.74
C ASN A 159 34.81 19.68 -78.52
N GLU A 160 35.90 18.91 -78.38
CA GLU A 160 37.12 19.10 -79.19
C GLU A 160 36.87 18.92 -80.70
N LEU A 161 36.00 18.00 -81.10
CA LEU A 161 35.63 17.79 -82.50
C LEU A 161 34.72 18.90 -83.04
N LYS A 162 33.86 19.48 -82.20
CA LYS A 162 33.06 20.67 -82.57
C LYS A 162 33.94 21.89 -82.83
N ASP A 163 34.98 22.10 -82.04
CA ASP A 163 35.92 23.22 -82.23
C ASP A 163 36.76 23.05 -83.51
N LYS A 164 37.06 21.81 -83.93
CA LYS A 164 37.77 21.52 -85.19
C LYS A 164 36.91 21.66 -86.44
N ILE A 165 35.59 21.57 -86.32
CA ILE A 165 34.66 21.76 -87.45
C ILE A 165 34.38 23.25 -87.69
N GLY A 166 34.58 24.12 -86.69
CA GLY A 166 34.44 25.58 -86.84
C GLY A 166 35.58 26.30 -87.59
N SER A 167 36.69 25.61 -87.90
CA SER A 167 37.89 26.23 -88.50
C SER A 167 38.13 25.90 -89.97
N HIS A 168 37.13 25.39 -90.70
CA HIS A 168 37.23 25.13 -92.14
C HIS A 168 36.04 25.71 -92.93
N GLU A 169 36.04 27.03 -93.10
CA GLU A 169 35.39 27.71 -94.24
C GLU A 169 36.36 28.78 -94.79
N ALA A 170 37.20 28.37 -95.74
CA ALA A 170 37.85 29.24 -96.72
C ALA A 170 38.33 28.39 -97.92
N THR A 171 37.54 28.45 -98.99
CA THR A 171 37.75 28.02 -100.38
C THR A 171 39.06 28.59 -100.93
N SER A 172 40.02 27.79 -101.41
CA SER A 172 40.18 27.17 -102.73
C SER A 172 40.54 28.13 -103.90
N VAL A 173 41.72 27.83 -104.49
CA VAL A 173 42.19 28.04 -105.87
C VAL A 173 42.67 29.45 -106.28
N ASP A 174 43.97 29.71 -106.09
CA ASP A 174 44.70 30.82 -106.75
C ASP A 174 46.08 30.37 -107.25
N VAL A 175 46.13 29.20 -107.90
CA VAL A 175 47.29 28.79 -108.69
C VAL A 175 46.79 28.03 -109.92
N PHE A 176 47.28 28.43 -111.11
CA PHE A 176 47.10 27.82 -112.44
C PHE A 176 45.97 28.34 -113.36
N ARG A 177 46.09 29.62 -113.75
CA ARG A 177 46.04 30.01 -115.19
C ARG A 177 47.13 31.04 -115.44
N ASN A 178 48.38 30.56 -115.54
CA ASN A 178 49.16 30.56 -116.78
C ASN A 178 49.35 31.98 -117.35
N GLU A 179 50.56 32.55 -117.33
CA GLU A 179 51.65 32.07 -118.20
C GLU A 179 51.13 31.58 -119.57
N ALA A 180 50.34 32.44 -120.21
CA ALA A 180 50.07 32.35 -121.63
C ALA A 180 50.46 33.69 -122.27
N ALA A 181 51.75 33.77 -122.58
CA ALA A 181 52.34 34.59 -123.63
C ALA A 181 52.24 36.11 -123.40
N GLU A 182 53.20 36.71 -122.70
CA GLU A 182 54.42 37.15 -123.37
C GLU A 182 54.22 37.64 -124.82
N LEU A 183 54.47 38.93 -124.95
CA LEU A 183 55.34 39.44 -126.01
C LEU A 183 54.81 39.33 -127.43
N GLY A 184 53.98 40.32 -127.72
CA GLY A 184 54.58 41.50 -128.33
C GLY A 184 54.34 41.68 -129.82
N LYS A 185 54.69 42.89 -130.26
CA LYS A 185 54.83 43.32 -131.66
C LYS A 185 53.67 44.01 -132.37
N LYS A 186 52.66 44.59 -131.71
CA LYS A 186 51.80 45.59 -132.41
C LYS A 186 51.57 46.91 -131.67
N ILE A 187 52.65 47.39 -131.03
CA ILE A 187 52.97 48.79 -130.64
C ILE A 187 53.00 49.76 -131.87
N ALA A 188 52.33 49.44 -132.98
CA ALA A 188 52.28 50.27 -134.19
C ALA A 188 50.86 50.72 -134.56
N GLN A 189 49.83 50.26 -133.85
CA GLN A 189 48.45 50.74 -134.01
C GLN A 189 48.03 51.80 -132.99
N GLU A 190 48.92 52.14 -132.04
CA GLU A 190 48.66 53.09 -130.95
C GLU A 190 48.50 54.56 -131.39
N SER A 191 48.86 54.95 -132.61
CA SER A 191 48.72 56.35 -133.03
C SER A 191 47.32 56.75 -133.54
N SER A 192 46.38 55.81 -133.73
CA SER A 192 45.01 56.11 -134.17
C SER A 192 43.97 56.07 -133.04
N LEU A 193 44.33 55.51 -131.87
CA LEU A 193 43.46 55.36 -130.70
C LEU A 193 43.47 56.58 -129.76
N GLU A 194 44.44 57.47 -129.87
CA GLU A 194 44.60 58.64 -128.99
C GLU A 194 43.41 59.62 -129.08
N LYS A 195 42.72 59.68 -130.22
CA LYS A 195 41.51 60.51 -130.38
C LYS A 195 40.23 59.88 -129.81
N ALA A 196 40.15 58.56 -129.69
CA ALA A 196 38.99 57.87 -129.10
C ALA A 196 39.09 57.78 -127.56
N LEU A 197 40.30 57.91 -127.00
CA LEU A 197 40.54 57.84 -125.56
C LEU A 197 40.08 59.11 -124.81
N ALA A 198 40.10 60.27 -125.46
CA ALA A 198 39.68 61.54 -124.86
C ALA A 198 38.18 61.58 -124.51
N GLU A 199 37.32 60.91 -125.30
CA GLU A 199 35.87 60.82 -125.03
C GLU A 199 35.57 59.84 -123.88
N ASN A 200 36.31 58.72 -123.78
CA ASN A 200 36.17 57.76 -122.69
C ASN A 200 36.63 58.31 -121.33
N VAL A 201 37.61 59.22 -121.29
CA VAL A 201 38.04 59.87 -120.03
C VAL A 201 36.94 60.75 -119.45
N GLN A 202 36.16 61.44 -120.29
CA GLN A 202 35.07 62.31 -119.83
C GLN A 202 33.86 61.52 -119.30
N GLU A 203 33.60 60.33 -119.87
CA GLU A 203 32.58 59.40 -119.38
C GLU A 203 33.01 58.70 -118.08
N LEU A 204 34.29 58.34 -117.96
CA LEU A 204 34.88 57.81 -116.72
C LEU A 204 34.91 58.84 -115.58
N GLN A 205 35.05 60.14 -115.86
CA GLN A 205 34.98 61.18 -114.82
C GLN A 205 33.57 61.33 -114.24
N LYS A 206 32.52 61.20 -115.06
CA LYS A 206 31.13 61.19 -114.58
C LYS A 206 30.80 59.94 -113.75
N THR A 207 31.36 58.78 -114.11
CA THR A 207 31.15 57.56 -113.31
C THR A 207 31.91 57.61 -111.98
N VAL A 208 33.10 58.23 -111.94
CA VAL A 208 33.85 58.47 -110.70
C VAL A 208 33.11 59.44 -109.77
N GLU A 209 32.53 60.53 -110.28
CA GLU A 209 31.72 61.45 -109.47
C GLU A 209 30.43 60.79 -108.95
N SER A 210 29.78 59.96 -109.77
CA SER A 210 28.63 59.14 -109.36
C SER A 210 28.99 58.12 -108.28
N LEU A 211 30.16 57.48 -108.38
CA LEU A 211 30.63 56.51 -107.40
C LEU A 211 31.08 57.19 -106.10
N ASP A 212 31.69 58.38 -106.15
CA ASP A 212 32.05 59.15 -104.94
C ASP A 212 30.80 59.63 -104.19
N ALA A 213 29.74 60.01 -104.91
CA ALA A 213 28.44 60.32 -104.33
C ALA A 213 27.81 59.11 -103.62
N GLU A 214 27.86 57.92 -104.23
CA GLU A 214 27.33 56.70 -103.60
C GLU A 214 28.19 56.23 -102.42
N VAL A 215 29.52 56.42 -102.48
CA VAL A 215 30.44 56.15 -101.36
C VAL A 215 30.16 57.09 -100.19
N LYS A 216 29.89 58.39 -100.43
CA LYS A 216 29.43 59.33 -99.39
C LYS A 216 28.10 58.88 -98.79
N ARG A 217 27.13 58.50 -99.63
CA ARG A 217 25.82 57.99 -99.17
C ARG A 217 25.95 56.74 -98.30
N CYS A 218 26.79 55.79 -98.69
CA CYS A 218 27.10 54.59 -97.91
C CYS A 218 27.81 54.93 -96.59
N ARG A 219 28.68 55.95 -96.58
CA ARG A 219 29.40 56.39 -95.38
C ARG A 219 28.46 57.06 -94.38
N ASP A 220 27.54 57.90 -94.85
CA ASP A 220 26.53 58.57 -94.03
C ASP A 220 25.51 57.56 -93.49
N LEU A 221 25.08 56.59 -94.30
CA LEU A 221 24.22 55.49 -93.84
C LEU A 221 24.91 54.65 -92.76
N ARG A 222 26.21 54.35 -92.92
CA ARG A 222 27.00 53.64 -91.91
C ARG A 222 27.16 54.46 -90.63
N HIS A 223 27.33 55.78 -90.72
CA HIS A 223 27.42 56.65 -89.56
C HIS A 223 26.08 56.69 -88.80
N ASN A 224 24.96 56.87 -89.51
CA ASN A 224 23.62 56.83 -88.93
C ASN A 224 23.32 55.47 -88.27
N LEU A 225 23.70 54.36 -88.91
CA LEU A 225 23.61 53.03 -88.30
C LEU A 225 24.47 52.92 -87.04
N HIS A 226 25.69 53.49 -87.01
CA HIS A 226 26.52 53.52 -85.79
C HIS A 226 25.86 54.30 -84.66
N THR A 227 25.28 55.47 -84.95
CA THR A 227 24.59 56.29 -83.94
C THR A 227 23.39 55.60 -83.29
N VAL A 228 22.78 54.61 -83.96
CA VAL A 228 21.68 53.81 -83.41
C VAL A 228 22.19 52.51 -82.76
N ILE A 229 23.21 51.87 -83.34
CA ILE A 229 23.74 50.59 -82.87
C ILE A 229 24.53 50.75 -81.56
N ASP A 230 25.30 51.82 -81.38
CA ASP A 230 26.14 51.97 -80.19
C ASP A 230 25.32 52.17 -78.89
N PRO A 231 24.26 53.01 -78.84
CA PRO A 231 23.38 53.08 -77.68
C PRO A 231 22.68 51.76 -77.37
N LEU A 232 22.28 51.02 -78.40
CA LEU A 232 21.66 49.70 -78.22
C LEU A 232 22.66 48.67 -77.68
N LYS A 233 23.92 48.70 -78.14
CA LYS A 233 24.99 47.86 -77.58
C LYS A 233 25.25 48.21 -76.12
N ASP A 234 25.24 49.48 -75.76
CA ASP A 234 25.45 49.91 -74.37
C ASP A 234 24.26 49.53 -73.47
N GLN A 235 23.02 49.67 -73.95
CA GLN A 235 21.84 49.16 -73.26
C GLN A 235 21.89 47.63 -73.07
N ILE A 236 22.34 46.88 -74.09
CA ILE A 236 22.51 45.43 -73.98
C ILE A 236 23.57 45.10 -72.91
N ARG A 237 24.69 45.83 -72.85
CA ARG A 237 25.72 45.63 -71.81
C ARG A 237 25.16 45.91 -70.41
N GLU A 238 24.39 46.98 -70.25
CA GLU A 238 23.80 47.38 -68.97
C GLU A 238 22.78 46.33 -68.49
N LEU A 239 21.87 45.90 -69.38
CA LEU A 239 20.90 44.84 -69.09
C LEU A 239 21.58 43.49 -68.79
N THR A 240 22.71 43.20 -69.44
CA THR A 240 23.49 41.99 -69.16
C THR A 240 24.14 42.04 -67.78
N ARG A 241 24.67 43.21 -67.37
CA ARG A 241 25.18 43.44 -66.01
C ARG A 241 24.08 43.29 -64.96
N ASP A 242 22.91 43.87 -65.20
CA ASP A 242 21.76 43.79 -64.28
C ASP A 242 21.24 42.35 -64.14
N LYS A 243 21.20 41.60 -65.24
CA LYS A 243 20.87 40.17 -65.22
C LYS A 243 21.83 39.37 -64.36
N GLU A 244 23.14 39.56 -64.51
CA GLU A 244 24.17 38.89 -63.68
C GLU A 244 24.06 39.32 -62.21
N ARG A 245 23.81 40.60 -61.92
CA ARG A 245 23.57 41.10 -60.55
C ARG A 245 22.39 40.39 -59.89
N HIS A 246 21.23 40.37 -60.53
CA HIS A 246 20.03 39.71 -59.99
C HIS A 246 20.20 38.19 -59.87
N LYS A 247 20.96 37.55 -60.78
CA LYS A 247 21.31 36.14 -60.66
C LYS A 247 22.16 35.86 -59.42
N HIS A 248 23.16 36.70 -59.13
CA HIS A 248 23.96 36.57 -57.92
C HIS A 248 23.17 36.86 -56.63
N GLU A 249 22.25 37.83 -56.65
CA GLU A 249 21.33 38.10 -55.54
C GLU A 249 20.41 36.91 -55.27
N CYS A 250 19.81 36.34 -56.32
CA CYS A 250 18.96 35.16 -56.23
C CYS A 250 19.75 33.95 -55.68
N GLN A 251 20.97 33.70 -56.16
CA GLN A 251 21.83 32.65 -55.62
C GLN A 251 22.22 32.88 -54.16
N ARG A 252 22.40 34.13 -53.72
CA ARG A 252 22.62 34.46 -52.30
C ARG A 252 21.38 34.18 -51.46
N ALA A 253 20.20 34.60 -51.94
CA ALA A 253 18.93 34.36 -51.28
C ALA A 253 18.63 32.87 -51.16
N ILE A 254 18.85 32.07 -52.22
CA ILE A 254 18.67 30.61 -52.21
C ILE A 254 19.57 29.96 -51.14
N ARG A 255 20.87 30.30 -51.10
CA ARG A 255 21.80 29.78 -50.09
C ARG A 255 21.36 30.12 -48.68
N LYS A 256 21.01 31.39 -48.43
CA LYS A 256 20.54 31.86 -47.12
C LYS A 256 19.23 31.18 -46.68
N LEU A 257 18.32 30.93 -47.61
CA LEU A 257 17.07 30.21 -47.35
C LEU A 257 17.36 28.75 -46.98
N GLN A 258 18.35 28.12 -47.63
CA GLN A 258 18.80 26.77 -47.30
C GLN A 258 19.43 26.69 -45.91
N GLU A 259 20.29 27.65 -45.55
CA GLU A 259 20.89 27.78 -44.21
C GLU A 259 19.82 27.97 -43.14
N ILE A 260 18.85 28.88 -43.36
CA ILE A 260 17.74 29.12 -42.44
C ILE A 260 16.87 27.87 -42.29
N ARG A 261 16.59 27.15 -43.38
CA ARG A 261 15.84 25.88 -43.32
C ARG A 261 16.56 24.83 -42.48
N GLN A 262 17.87 24.68 -42.65
CA GLN A 262 18.67 23.77 -41.83
C GLN A 262 18.67 24.20 -40.36
N ALA A 263 18.84 25.49 -40.07
CA ALA A 263 18.79 26.00 -38.71
C ALA A 263 17.44 25.75 -38.03
N ILE A 264 16.33 26.00 -38.74
CA ILE A 264 14.98 25.69 -38.26
C ILE A 264 14.85 24.19 -37.99
N GLN A 265 15.31 23.33 -38.91
CA GLN A 265 15.22 21.89 -38.77
C GLN A 265 16.00 21.39 -37.55
N CYS A 266 17.24 21.87 -37.34
CA CYS A 266 18.02 21.57 -36.14
C CYS A 266 17.31 22.02 -34.86
N ALA A 267 16.84 23.28 -34.81
CA ALA A 267 16.12 23.82 -33.66
C ALA A 267 14.83 23.04 -33.35
N THR A 268 14.08 22.61 -34.38
CA THR A 268 12.90 21.75 -34.19
C THR A 268 13.28 20.36 -33.67
N GLY A 269 14.40 19.80 -34.11
CA GLY A 269 14.91 18.53 -33.60
C GLY A 269 15.32 18.63 -32.12
N GLU A 270 16.06 19.67 -31.75
CA GLU A 270 16.43 19.94 -30.35
C GLU A 270 15.20 20.15 -29.48
N PHE A 271 14.21 20.90 -29.96
CA PHE A 271 12.95 21.11 -29.25
C PHE A 271 12.18 19.79 -29.04
N GLU A 272 12.07 18.96 -30.08
CA GLU A 272 11.46 17.62 -30.01
C GLU A 272 12.17 16.73 -28.97
N ILE A 273 13.50 16.70 -28.98
CA ILE A 273 14.31 15.94 -28.02
C ILE A 273 14.05 16.43 -26.60
N GLN A 274 14.07 17.75 -26.38
CA GLN A 274 13.86 18.34 -25.06
C GLN A 274 12.43 18.13 -24.58
N LYS A 275 11.44 18.25 -25.46
CA LYS A 275 10.04 17.95 -25.17
C LYS A 275 9.85 16.50 -24.75
N ARG A 276 10.48 15.54 -25.45
CA ARG A 276 10.45 14.12 -25.07
C ARG A 276 11.13 13.88 -23.72
N ALA A 277 12.29 14.49 -23.47
CA ALA A 277 13.00 14.39 -22.20
C ALA A 277 12.17 14.93 -21.03
N VAL A 278 11.55 16.10 -21.19
CA VAL A 278 10.66 16.71 -20.19
C VAL A 278 9.42 15.85 -19.97
N ASN A 279 8.75 15.40 -21.03
CA ASN A 279 7.55 14.56 -20.90
C ASN A 279 7.87 13.24 -20.18
N LYS A 280 9.01 12.62 -20.48
CA LYS A 280 9.47 11.42 -19.77
C LYS A 280 9.77 11.71 -18.30
N ALA A 281 10.45 12.82 -18.00
CA ALA A 281 10.73 13.22 -16.62
C ALA A 281 9.44 13.51 -15.82
N VAL A 282 8.46 14.18 -16.45
CA VAL A 282 7.14 14.45 -15.86
C VAL A 282 6.37 13.15 -15.62
N SER A 283 6.34 12.24 -16.60
CA SER A 283 5.70 10.92 -16.45
C SER A 283 6.29 10.14 -15.28
N ASN A 284 7.62 10.00 -15.25
CA ASN A 284 8.33 9.30 -14.18
C ASN A 284 8.10 9.94 -12.80
N ALA A 285 7.94 11.27 -12.73
CA ALA A 285 7.64 11.96 -11.48
C ALA A 285 6.19 11.74 -11.05
N THR A 286 5.24 11.75 -12.00
CA THR A 286 3.81 11.61 -11.74
C THR A 286 3.46 10.19 -11.28
N GLU A 287 4.14 9.15 -11.78
CA GLU A 287 4.03 7.78 -11.26
C GLU A 287 4.41 7.66 -9.79
N LYS A 288 5.35 8.48 -9.31
CA LYS A 288 5.80 8.46 -7.90
C LYS A 288 4.91 9.28 -6.98
N GLY A 289 4.09 10.19 -7.51
CA GLY A 289 3.15 10.98 -6.73
C GLY A 289 2.66 12.25 -7.42
N PRO A 290 1.66 12.94 -6.83
CA PRO A 290 1.12 14.18 -7.37
C PRO A 290 2.15 15.32 -7.31
N ARG A 291 2.07 16.24 -8.29
CA ARG A 291 2.97 17.40 -8.36
C ARG A 291 2.78 18.30 -7.14
N ILE A 292 3.87 18.55 -6.42
CA ILE A 292 3.91 19.47 -5.28
C ILE A 292 4.35 20.84 -5.77
N ASN A 293 3.50 21.85 -5.58
CA ASN A 293 3.85 23.24 -5.88
C ASN A 293 4.79 23.76 -4.78
N THR A 294 5.98 24.22 -5.17
CA THR A 294 7.00 24.70 -4.24
C THR A 294 7.69 25.93 -4.82
N THR A 295 8.05 26.86 -3.93
CA THR A 295 8.83 28.06 -4.25
C THR A 295 10.34 27.83 -4.11
N ARG A 296 10.76 26.66 -3.63
CA ARG A 296 12.17 26.31 -3.39
C ARG A 296 12.90 26.02 -4.70
N SER A 297 14.17 26.41 -4.76
CA SER A 297 15.02 26.10 -5.92
C SER A 297 15.38 24.61 -5.99
N ALA A 298 15.73 24.12 -7.18
CA ALA A 298 16.11 22.72 -7.37
C ALA A 298 17.32 22.32 -6.49
N ASN A 299 18.25 23.23 -6.23
CA ASN A 299 19.40 22.98 -5.36
C ASN A 299 18.95 22.83 -3.90
N GLN A 300 18.07 23.69 -3.40
CA GLN A 300 17.55 23.58 -2.03
C GLN A 300 16.82 22.24 -1.82
N ILE A 301 16.05 21.78 -2.81
CA ILE A 301 15.36 20.49 -2.73
C ILE A 301 16.38 19.33 -2.72
N LYS A 302 17.44 19.40 -3.53
CA LYS A 302 18.50 18.39 -3.53
C LYS A 302 19.23 18.33 -2.19
N THR A 303 19.59 19.48 -1.60
CA THR A 303 20.26 19.54 -0.30
C THR A 303 19.37 18.95 0.80
N LEU A 304 18.08 19.31 0.83
CA LEU A 304 17.13 18.74 1.78
C LEU A 304 16.97 17.23 1.58
N LEU A 305 16.95 16.76 0.34
CA LEU A 305 16.84 15.34 0.03
C LEU A 305 18.08 14.56 0.48
N THR A 306 19.28 15.12 0.38
CA THR A 306 20.49 14.52 0.97
C THR A 306 20.43 14.50 2.49
N GLU A 307 20.07 15.61 3.14
CA GLU A 307 19.93 15.69 4.60
C GLU A 307 18.92 14.67 5.15
N LEU A 308 17.76 14.52 4.48
CA LEU A 308 16.74 13.54 4.88
C LEU A 308 17.23 12.10 4.67
N ARG A 309 17.95 11.82 3.59
CA ARG A 309 18.54 10.48 3.36
C ARG A 309 19.61 10.15 4.40
N ASP A 310 20.38 11.14 4.83
CA ASP A 310 21.40 10.95 5.86
C ASP A 310 20.75 10.69 7.22
N LYS A 311 19.70 11.46 7.58
CA LYS A 311 18.88 11.18 8.77
C LYS A 311 18.25 9.80 8.75
N ILE A 312 17.70 9.37 7.60
CA ILE A 312 17.12 8.04 7.47
C ILE A 312 18.20 6.99 7.71
N ARG A 313 19.38 7.11 7.09
CA ARG A 313 20.49 6.16 7.29
C ARG A 313 20.99 6.13 8.73
N GLU A 314 21.06 7.27 9.40
CA GLU A 314 21.44 7.35 10.82
C GLU A 314 20.44 6.57 11.70
N ILE A 315 19.14 6.80 11.50
CA ILE A 315 18.08 6.09 12.22
C ILE A 315 18.12 4.59 11.91
N GLU A 316 18.27 4.21 10.64
CA GLU A 316 18.35 2.82 10.22
C GLU A 316 19.59 2.10 10.79
N SER A 317 20.70 2.82 10.98
CA SER A 317 21.90 2.28 11.62
C SER A 317 21.71 2.04 13.12
N GLN A 318 20.93 2.87 13.80
CA GLN A 318 20.70 2.75 15.24
C GLN A 318 19.63 1.71 15.57
N PHE A 319 18.56 1.68 14.78
CA PHE A 319 17.34 0.94 15.11
C PHE A 319 17.00 -0.19 14.13
N GLY A 320 17.74 -0.31 13.04
CA GLY A 320 17.40 -1.21 11.92
C GLY A 320 16.47 -0.54 10.91
N CYS A 321 16.28 -1.19 9.76
CA CYS A 321 15.39 -0.66 8.73
C CYS A 321 13.92 -0.69 9.19
N LEU A 322 13.08 0.14 8.55
CA LEU A 322 11.65 0.26 8.90
C LEU A 322 10.93 -1.09 8.91
N ASP A 323 11.22 -1.95 7.93
CA ASP A 323 10.57 -3.26 7.81
C ASP A 323 11.01 -4.21 8.93
N GLU A 324 12.28 -4.15 9.33
CA GLU A 324 12.81 -4.93 10.45
C GLU A 324 12.20 -4.45 11.78
N LEU A 325 12.08 -3.14 11.98
CA LEU A 325 11.40 -2.58 13.15
C LEU A 325 9.93 -2.97 13.22
N ARG A 326 9.22 -2.97 12.08
CA ARG A 326 7.83 -3.45 12.01
C ARG A 326 7.71 -4.94 12.32
N ARG A 327 8.64 -5.75 11.82
CA ARG A 327 8.71 -7.18 12.11
C ARG A 327 8.95 -7.41 13.61
N GLN A 328 9.93 -6.72 14.18
CA GLN A 328 10.24 -6.79 15.60
C GLN A 328 9.06 -6.34 16.47
N LEU A 329 8.38 -5.25 16.12
CA LEU A 329 7.18 -4.81 16.83
C LEU A 329 6.12 -5.90 16.81
N LYS A 330 5.83 -6.47 15.64
CA LYS A 330 4.83 -7.54 15.51
C LYS A 330 5.21 -8.79 16.32
N GLU A 331 6.48 -9.22 16.26
CA GLU A 331 6.96 -10.35 17.08
C GLU A 331 6.86 -10.07 18.58
N LYS A 332 7.15 -8.83 19.01
CA LYS A 332 7.02 -8.44 20.42
C LYS A 332 5.56 -8.34 20.84
N GLU A 333 4.68 -7.84 19.99
CA GLU A 333 3.22 -7.80 20.23
C GLU A 333 2.63 -9.21 20.31
N GLU A 334 3.01 -10.13 19.43
CA GLU A 334 2.58 -11.54 19.49
C GLU A 334 3.13 -12.24 20.74
N LYS A 335 4.40 -12.00 21.10
CA LYS A 335 5.04 -12.66 22.24
C LYS A 335 4.61 -12.10 23.60
N TYR A 336 4.34 -10.79 23.67
CA TYR A 336 4.14 -10.09 24.95
C TYR A 336 2.82 -9.35 25.06
N GLY A 337 2.07 -9.11 23.97
CA GLY A 337 0.82 -8.37 24.00
C GLY A 337 -0.21 -8.99 24.95
N VAL A 338 -0.45 -10.30 24.81
CA VAL A 338 -1.34 -11.06 25.71
C VAL A 338 -0.87 -10.98 27.16
N ASN A 339 0.46 -11.04 27.40
CA ASN A 339 1.02 -10.96 28.74
C ASN A 339 0.86 -9.56 29.36
N ILE A 340 0.95 -8.49 28.55
CA ILE A 340 0.74 -7.11 29.00
C ILE A 340 -0.73 -6.88 29.33
N GLU A 341 -1.65 -7.33 28.48
CA GLU A 341 -3.08 -7.25 28.74
C GLU A 341 -3.47 -8.05 29.99
N PHE A 342 -2.97 -9.27 30.11
CA PHE A 342 -3.18 -10.11 31.29
C PHE A 342 -2.62 -9.47 32.56
N ALA A 343 -1.41 -8.91 32.51
CA ALA A 343 -0.81 -8.21 33.65
C ALA A 343 -1.63 -6.97 34.06
N ALA A 344 -2.16 -6.21 33.09
CA ALA A 344 -3.02 -5.07 33.35
C ALA A 344 -4.34 -5.49 34.01
N GLN A 345 -4.98 -6.54 33.50
CA GLN A 345 -6.21 -7.11 34.10
C GLN A 345 -5.95 -7.66 35.51
N LEU A 346 -4.84 -8.36 35.71
CA LEU A 346 -4.44 -8.88 37.01
C LEU A 346 -4.23 -7.75 38.02
N LYS A 347 -3.55 -6.67 37.61
CA LYS A 347 -3.35 -5.48 38.45
C LYS A 347 -4.69 -4.87 38.87
N GLN A 348 -5.61 -4.68 37.92
CA GLN A 348 -6.94 -4.14 38.20
C GLN A 348 -7.73 -5.04 39.17
N SER A 349 -7.64 -6.36 38.98
CA SER A 349 -8.27 -7.34 39.88
C SER A 349 -7.71 -7.25 41.30
N CYS A 350 -6.37 -7.21 41.44
CA CYS A 350 -5.70 -7.07 42.72
C CYS A 350 -6.12 -5.79 43.46
N GLU A 351 -6.17 -4.66 42.76
CA GLU A 351 -6.64 -3.39 43.32
C GLU A 351 -8.10 -3.50 43.82
N ALA A 352 -8.99 -4.10 43.03
CA ALA A 352 -10.37 -4.33 43.43
C ALA A 352 -10.52 -5.29 44.62
N HIS A 353 -9.64 -6.29 44.74
CA HIS A 353 -9.62 -7.19 45.90
C HIS A 353 -9.14 -6.49 47.17
N ILE A 354 -8.12 -5.62 47.06
CA ILE A 354 -7.62 -4.81 48.18
C ILE A 354 -8.72 -3.88 48.70
N GLU A 355 -9.43 -3.19 47.81
CA GLU A 355 -10.54 -2.30 48.21
C GLU A 355 -11.68 -3.07 48.87
N ARG A 356 -12.02 -4.28 48.38
CA ARG A 356 -12.99 -5.16 49.05
C ARG A 356 -12.56 -5.57 50.46
N VAL A 357 -11.27 -5.84 50.67
CA VAL A 357 -10.75 -6.17 52.01
C VAL A 357 -10.83 -4.96 52.93
N LYS A 358 -10.39 -3.77 52.48
CA LYS A 358 -10.47 -2.53 53.26
C LYS A 358 -11.91 -2.21 53.63
N HIS A 359 -12.84 -2.35 52.68
CA HIS A 359 -14.26 -2.14 52.95
C HIS A 359 -14.79 -3.08 54.03
N ARG A 360 -14.51 -4.40 53.93
CA ARG A 360 -14.92 -5.36 54.96
C ARG A 360 -14.29 -5.08 56.33
N GLN A 361 -13.02 -4.68 56.36
CA GLN A 361 -12.33 -4.31 57.61
C GLN A 361 -13.00 -3.09 58.27
N ASN A 362 -13.33 -2.06 57.49
CA ASN A 362 -14.04 -0.89 58.00
C ASN A 362 -15.45 -1.26 58.50
N MET A 363 -16.20 -2.04 57.71
CA MET A 363 -17.53 -2.53 58.13
C MET A 363 -17.45 -3.34 59.42
N PHE A 364 -16.45 -4.21 59.56
CA PHE A 364 -16.24 -4.97 60.80
C PHE A 364 -15.99 -4.04 61.99
N LEU A 365 -15.13 -3.04 61.86
CA LEU A 365 -14.85 -2.07 62.94
C LEU A 365 -16.11 -1.30 63.34
N GLN A 366 -16.88 -0.81 62.36
CA GLN A 366 -18.13 -0.10 62.60
C GLN A 366 -19.17 -0.98 63.30
N LEU A 367 -19.37 -2.22 62.82
CA LEU A 367 -20.31 -3.17 63.43
C LEU A 367 -19.87 -3.56 64.84
N ARG A 368 -18.56 -3.81 65.04
CA ARG A 368 -17.98 -4.12 66.34
C ARG A 368 -18.28 -3.00 67.35
N ASP A 369 -18.01 -1.75 66.97
CA ASP A 369 -18.22 -0.60 67.85
C ASP A 369 -19.72 -0.36 68.12
N LEU A 370 -20.57 -0.53 67.09
CA LEU A 370 -22.03 -0.49 67.23
C LEU A 370 -22.54 -1.54 68.22
N TYR A 371 -22.16 -2.81 68.04
CA TYR A 371 -22.59 -3.89 68.92
C TYR A 371 -22.06 -3.72 70.34
N SER A 372 -20.85 -3.17 70.53
CA SER A 372 -20.37 -2.82 71.86
C SER A 372 -21.30 -1.84 72.59
N VAL A 373 -21.78 -0.81 71.90
CA VAL A 373 -22.74 0.15 72.46
C VAL A 373 -24.10 -0.52 72.72
N CYS A 374 -24.60 -1.34 71.78
CA CYS A 374 -25.87 -2.04 71.94
C CYS A 374 -25.85 -3.00 73.15
N VAL A 375 -24.80 -3.82 73.28
CA VAL A 375 -24.65 -4.75 74.41
C VAL A 375 -24.56 -3.97 75.73
N GLN A 376 -23.79 -2.88 75.76
CA GLN A 376 -23.68 -2.06 76.97
C GLN A 376 -25.04 -1.49 77.38
N LYS A 377 -25.82 -0.96 76.43
CA LYS A 377 -27.15 -0.40 76.69
C LYS A 377 -28.12 -1.48 77.16
N ALA A 378 -28.24 -2.58 76.43
CA ALA A 378 -29.15 -3.68 76.77
C ALA A 378 -28.81 -4.26 78.15
N PHE A 379 -27.52 -4.39 78.47
CA PHE A 379 -27.09 -4.85 79.80
C PHE A 379 -27.55 -3.91 80.92
N THR A 380 -27.38 -2.59 80.74
CA THR A 380 -27.85 -1.60 81.72
C THR A 380 -29.37 -1.63 81.87
N ASP A 381 -30.10 -1.79 80.76
CA ASP A 381 -31.57 -1.87 80.76
C ASP A 381 -32.05 -3.11 81.54
N VAL A 382 -31.48 -4.29 81.30
CA VAL A 382 -31.82 -5.52 82.03
C VAL A 382 -31.42 -5.44 83.51
N LEU A 383 -30.28 -4.82 83.85
CA LEU A 383 -29.91 -4.59 85.25
C LEU A 383 -30.90 -3.68 85.98
N SER A 384 -31.43 -2.67 85.28
CA SER A 384 -32.35 -1.70 85.86
C SER A 384 -33.67 -2.31 86.34
N LEU A 385 -34.11 -3.43 85.75
CA LEU A 385 -35.30 -4.17 86.18
C LEU A 385 -35.23 -4.60 87.66
N ARG A 386 -34.01 -4.81 88.16
CA ARG A 386 -33.75 -5.14 89.56
C ARG A 386 -33.18 -3.98 90.38
N GLN A 387 -33.22 -2.77 89.82
CA GLN A 387 -32.63 -1.57 90.40
C GLN A 387 -31.12 -1.72 90.67
N TYR A 388 -30.46 -2.57 89.90
CA TYR A 388 -29.01 -2.68 89.88
C TYR A 388 -28.45 -1.63 88.93
N LYS A 389 -27.22 -1.19 89.20
CA LYS A 389 -26.47 -0.30 88.31
C LYS A 389 -25.24 -1.02 87.82
N GLY A 390 -25.02 -1.01 86.52
CA GLY A 390 -23.84 -1.61 85.94
C GLY A 390 -23.63 -1.25 84.49
N THR A 391 -22.42 -1.54 84.03
CA THR A 391 -21.93 -1.25 82.68
C THR A 391 -21.02 -2.37 82.20
N VAL A 392 -21.09 -2.68 80.92
CA VAL A 392 -20.11 -3.53 80.22
C VAL A 392 -19.05 -2.64 79.61
N VAL A 393 -17.78 -2.92 79.88
CA VAL A 393 -16.63 -2.29 79.23
C VAL A 393 -15.97 -3.32 78.32
N ILE A 394 -15.99 -3.07 77.02
CA ILE A 394 -15.38 -3.94 76.00
C ILE A 394 -14.16 -3.22 75.42
N ASP A 395 -12.97 -3.58 75.89
CA ASP A 395 -11.71 -3.04 75.38
C ASP A 395 -11.18 -3.95 74.27
N HIS A 396 -11.45 -3.57 73.03
CA HIS A 396 -10.98 -4.30 71.86
C HIS A 396 -9.46 -4.20 71.63
N THR A 397 -8.79 -3.19 72.20
CA THR A 397 -7.34 -3.02 72.07
C THR A 397 -6.61 -4.03 72.93
N ASN A 398 -7.00 -4.13 74.21
CA ASN A 398 -6.40 -5.05 75.16
C ASN A 398 -7.06 -6.44 75.17
N LYS A 399 -8.15 -6.62 74.39
CA LYS A 399 -8.96 -7.84 74.31
C LYS A 399 -9.55 -8.21 75.68
N LEU A 400 -10.06 -7.21 76.39
CA LEU A 400 -10.65 -7.35 77.73
C LEU A 400 -12.15 -7.09 77.68
N LEU A 401 -12.89 -7.85 78.50
CA LEU A 401 -14.31 -7.68 78.75
C LEU A 401 -14.49 -7.59 80.27
N GLU A 402 -14.95 -6.44 80.74
CA GLU A 402 -15.17 -6.18 82.17
C GLU A 402 -16.64 -5.84 82.41
N LEU A 403 -17.22 -6.51 83.41
CA LEU A 403 -18.58 -6.24 83.87
C LEU A 403 -18.50 -5.53 85.22
N HIS A 404 -18.96 -4.28 85.28
CA HIS A 404 -19.08 -3.56 86.53
C HIS A 404 -20.54 -3.58 86.96
N VAL A 405 -20.82 -4.10 88.15
CA VAL A 405 -22.18 -4.18 88.69
C VAL A 405 -22.19 -3.78 90.16
N SER A 406 -23.22 -3.05 90.56
CA SER A 406 -23.46 -2.59 91.92
C SER A 406 -24.93 -2.76 92.28
N ALA A 407 -25.18 -3.42 93.41
CA ALA A 407 -26.53 -3.63 93.94
C ALA A 407 -26.99 -2.48 94.86
N ARG A 408 -28.29 -2.44 95.13
CA ARG A 408 -28.92 -1.37 95.93
C ARG A 408 -28.34 -1.37 97.36
N ASN A 409 -27.82 -0.21 97.77
CA ASN A 409 -27.22 0.14 99.08
C ASN A 409 -25.71 -0.08 99.28
N ASP A 410 -24.96 -0.54 98.27
CA ASP A 410 -23.52 -0.67 98.45
C ASP A 410 -22.79 0.66 98.16
N LYS A 411 -22.50 1.43 99.21
CA LYS A 411 -21.67 2.67 99.10
C LYS A 411 -20.16 2.36 99.11
N LYS A 412 -19.75 1.09 99.24
CA LYS A 412 -18.35 0.67 99.35
C LYS A 412 -18.07 -0.71 98.73
N SER A 413 -17.97 -0.77 97.41
CA SER A 413 -17.35 -1.87 96.65
C SER A 413 -17.59 -1.53 95.17
N GLY A 414 -16.62 -1.46 94.28
CA GLY A 414 -15.45 -2.32 94.10
C GLY A 414 -15.59 -2.84 92.68
N ASN A 415 -14.79 -2.32 91.75
CA ASN A 415 -14.92 -2.47 90.30
C ASN A 415 -14.89 -3.92 89.75
N ASP A 416 -14.94 -4.96 90.60
CA ASP A 416 -14.69 -6.35 90.20
C ASP A 416 -15.89 -7.26 90.55
N THR A 417 -16.38 -8.00 89.54
CA THR A 417 -17.41 -9.05 89.63
C THR A 417 -17.17 -10.08 90.75
N ARG A 418 -15.92 -10.24 91.20
CA ARG A 418 -15.52 -11.17 92.27
C ARG A 418 -16.03 -10.76 93.67
N SER A 419 -16.44 -9.51 93.83
CA SER A 419 -16.97 -8.98 95.09
C SER A 419 -18.50 -9.11 95.23
N LEU A 420 -19.18 -9.57 94.18
CA LEU A 420 -20.63 -9.76 94.17
C LEU A 420 -21.05 -11.00 94.96
N SER A 421 -22.23 -10.94 95.59
CA SER A 421 -22.88 -12.13 96.14
C SER A 421 -23.19 -13.16 95.04
N GLY A 422 -23.35 -14.43 95.40
CA GLY A 422 -23.67 -15.50 94.43
C GLY A 422 -24.90 -15.18 93.57
N GLY A 423 -25.95 -14.62 94.18
CA GLY A 423 -27.16 -14.20 93.48
C GLY A 423 -26.97 -13.00 92.54
N GLU A 424 -26.15 -12.02 92.93
CA GLU A 424 -25.84 -10.86 92.09
C GLU A 424 -24.99 -11.25 90.88
N ARG A 425 -24.01 -12.14 91.09
CA ARG A 425 -23.18 -12.68 90.01
C ARG A 425 -24.03 -13.46 89.01
N SER A 426 -24.92 -14.32 89.48
CA SER A 426 -25.83 -15.08 88.63
C SER A 426 -26.80 -14.20 87.85
N TYR A 427 -27.40 -13.17 88.49
CA TYR A 427 -28.26 -12.21 87.79
C TYR A 427 -27.49 -11.40 86.73
N SER A 428 -26.29 -10.94 87.07
CA SER A 428 -25.43 -10.19 86.14
C SER A 428 -25.03 -11.03 84.92
N THR A 429 -24.76 -12.33 85.11
CA THR A 429 -24.47 -13.23 83.99
C THR A 429 -25.67 -13.38 83.05
N VAL A 430 -26.88 -13.58 83.59
CA VAL A 430 -28.08 -13.68 82.73
C VAL A 430 -28.40 -12.36 82.04
N ALA A 431 -28.25 -11.23 82.74
CA ALA A 431 -28.40 -9.90 82.14
C ALA A 431 -27.41 -9.69 80.98
N PHE A 432 -26.18 -10.17 81.12
CA PHE A 432 -25.18 -10.10 80.05
C PHE A 432 -25.54 -11.00 78.86
N ILE A 433 -26.02 -12.22 79.12
CA ILE A 433 -26.50 -13.14 78.07
C ILE A 433 -27.66 -12.54 77.29
N LEU A 434 -28.66 -11.98 77.97
CA LEU A 434 -29.80 -11.32 77.34
C LEU A 434 -29.36 -10.12 76.49
N ALA A 435 -28.43 -9.30 77.01
CA ALA A 435 -27.86 -8.19 76.25
C ALA A 435 -27.15 -8.64 74.95
N LEU A 436 -26.50 -9.81 74.98
CA LEU A 436 -25.92 -10.41 73.79
C LEU A 436 -26.99 -10.93 72.83
N TRP A 437 -28.06 -11.56 73.34
CA TRP A 437 -29.16 -12.06 72.51
C TRP A 437 -29.93 -10.93 71.81
N ASP A 438 -30.11 -9.78 72.46
CA ASP A 438 -30.71 -8.60 71.82
C ASP A 438 -29.90 -8.11 70.61
N CYS A 439 -28.58 -8.34 70.65
CA CYS A 439 -27.67 -7.96 69.58
C CYS A 439 -27.51 -9.04 68.50
N ILE A 440 -27.92 -10.28 68.77
CA ILE A 440 -27.68 -11.42 67.89
C ILE A 440 -29.00 -12.13 67.63
N GLN A 441 -29.49 -12.08 66.39
CA GLN A 441 -30.70 -12.80 65.98
C GLN A 441 -30.34 -14.23 65.54
N LEU A 442 -30.74 -15.21 66.36
CA LEU A 442 -30.61 -16.63 66.08
C LEU A 442 -31.99 -17.31 66.12
N PRO A 443 -32.19 -18.39 65.35
CA PRO A 443 -33.44 -19.14 65.39
C PRO A 443 -33.61 -19.96 66.68
N PHE A 444 -32.51 -20.29 67.39
CA PHE A 444 -32.54 -21.13 68.59
C PHE A 444 -31.62 -20.56 69.68
N TYR A 445 -32.10 -20.57 70.93
CA TYR A 445 -31.35 -20.20 72.12
C TYR A 445 -31.52 -21.28 73.20
N ILE A 446 -30.43 -21.67 73.85
CA ILE A 446 -30.44 -22.73 74.86
C ILE A 446 -29.62 -22.26 76.08
N LEU A 447 -30.20 -22.36 77.28
CA LEU A 447 -29.46 -22.18 78.54
C LEU A 447 -29.57 -23.43 79.38
N ASP A 448 -28.45 -23.81 79.97
CA ASP A 448 -28.32 -24.97 80.84
C ASP A 448 -27.82 -24.54 82.23
N GLU A 449 -28.41 -25.14 83.26
CA GLU A 449 -28.09 -24.94 84.68
C GLU A 449 -27.98 -23.47 85.14
N PHE A 450 -28.66 -22.55 84.46
CA PHE A 450 -28.47 -21.11 84.67
C PHE A 450 -28.90 -20.65 86.06
N ASP A 451 -29.80 -21.37 86.73
CA ASP A 451 -30.40 -21.00 88.02
C ASP A 451 -29.84 -21.73 89.24
N VAL A 452 -28.89 -22.66 89.07
CA VAL A 452 -28.40 -23.55 90.15
C VAL A 452 -27.79 -22.79 91.34
N PHE A 453 -27.12 -21.66 91.08
CA PHE A 453 -26.44 -20.85 92.10
C PHE A 453 -27.29 -19.67 92.61
N MET A 454 -28.58 -19.65 92.30
CA MET A 454 -29.50 -18.57 92.65
C MET A 454 -30.38 -18.95 93.84
N ASP A 455 -30.70 -17.99 94.70
CA ASP A 455 -31.75 -18.16 95.70
C ASP A 455 -33.14 -18.18 95.04
N LYS A 456 -34.17 -18.60 95.79
CA LYS A 456 -35.55 -18.72 95.29
C LYS A 456 -36.13 -17.41 94.77
N VAL A 457 -35.71 -16.26 95.30
CA VAL A 457 -36.24 -14.94 94.92
C VAL A 457 -35.63 -14.51 93.59
N ASN A 458 -34.31 -14.61 93.45
CA ASN A 458 -33.58 -14.25 92.23
C ASN A 458 -33.97 -15.15 91.07
N ARG A 459 -34.14 -16.44 91.36
CA ARG A 459 -34.59 -17.43 90.38
C ARG A 459 -35.94 -17.05 89.78
N ARG A 460 -36.93 -16.71 90.61
CA ARG A 460 -38.26 -16.30 90.13
C ARG A 460 -38.17 -15.08 89.21
N VAL A 461 -37.46 -14.04 89.65
CA VAL A 461 -37.30 -12.81 88.85
C VAL A 461 -36.61 -13.08 87.52
N ILE A 462 -35.57 -13.92 87.50
CA ILE A 462 -34.84 -14.25 86.26
C ILE A 462 -35.68 -15.10 85.31
N MET A 463 -36.44 -16.06 85.83
CA MET A 463 -37.37 -16.84 85.03
C MET A 463 -38.42 -15.94 84.36
N ASP A 464 -39.00 -14.99 85.11
CA ASP A 464 -39.97 -14.04 84.57
C ASP A 464 -39.34 -13.18 83.45
N ILE A 465 -38.12 -12.66 83.66
CA ILE A 465 -37.40 -11.87 82.64
C ILE A 465 -37.10 -12.71 81.39
N LEU A 466 -36.65 -13.97 81.55
CA LEU A 466 -36.36 -14.86 80.44
C LEU A 466 -37.63 -15.17 79.63
N LEU A 467 -38.74 -15.48 80.30
CA LEU A 467 -40.02 -15.75 79.65
C LEU A 467 -40.60 -14.51 78.96
N ASP A 468 -40.45 -13.32 79.54
CA ASP A 468 -40.87 -12.08 78.89
C ASP A 468 -39.99 -11.77 77.67
N HIS A 469 -38.68 -12.06 77.73
CA HIS A 469 -37.79 -11.97 76.58
C HIS A 469 -38.24 -12.91 75.45
N THR A 470 -38.57 -14.17 75.76
CA THR A 470 -39.04 -15.12 74.73
C THR A 470 -40.33 -14.64 74.03
N LYS A 471 -41.25 -14.00 74.77
CA LYS A 471 -42.48 -13.42 74.22
C LYS A 471 -42.22 -12.27 73.25
N LEU A 472 -41.17 -11.48 73.48
CA LEU A 472 -40.75 -10.39 72.59
C LEU A 472 -40.09 -10.91 71.30
N HIS A 473 -39.68 -12.18 71.25
CA HIS A 473 -38.99 -12.79 70.13
C HIS A 473 -39.73 -14.04 69.59
N PRO A 474 -40.96 -13.90 69.07
CA PRO A 474 -41.80 -15.02 68.63
C PRO A 474 -41.24 -15.82 67.44
N GLN A 475 -40.29 -15.24 66.70
CA GLN A 475 -39.58 -15.90 65.58
C GLN A 475 -38.48 -16.88 66.02
N SER A 476 -38.16 -16.96 67.32
CA SER A 476 -37.06 -17.75 67.85
C SER A 476 -37.56 -18.79 68.87
N GLN A 477 -36.89 -19.93 68.93
CA GLN A 477 -37.18 -20.98 69.91
C GLN A 477 -36.18 -20.94 71.06
N PHE A 478 -36.68 -21.03 72.29
CA PHE A 478 -35.89 -21.00 73.52
C PHE A 478 -36.03 -22.32 74.27
N ALA A 479 -34.91 -22.88 74.73
CA ALA A 479 -34.88 -24.05 75.60
C ALA A 479 -34.12 -23.73 76.89
N PHE A 480 -34.80 -23.87 78.03
CA PHE A 480 -34.23 -23.64 79.35
C PHE A 480 -34.15 -24.98 80.09
N LEU A 481 -32.93 -25.42 80.37
CA LEU A 481 -32.66 -26.64 81.12
C LEU A 481 -32.32 -26.25 82.56
N THR A 482 -33.10 -26.75 83.52
CA THR A 482 -32.88 -26.52 84.94
C THR A 482 -33.09 -27.81 85.73
N PRO A 483 -32.19 -28.15 86.69
CA PRO A 483 -32.38 -29.28 87.60
C PRO A 483 -33.29 -28.92 88.79
N LEU A 484 -33.73 -27.67 88.89
CA LEU A 484 -34.50 -27.15 90.02
C LEU A 484 -36.01 -27.09 89.71
N ASP A 485 -36.85 -27.11 90.74
CA ASP A 485 -38.31 -27.18 90.60
C ASP A 485 -38.95 -26.01 89.83
N THR A 486 -39.67 -26.29 88.75
CA THR A 486 -40.35 -25.29 87.88
C THR A 486 -41.83 -25.12 88.19
N SER A 487 -42.35 -25.66 89.30
CA SER A 487 -43.78 -25.64 89.67
C SER A 487 -44.43 -24.24 89.74
N HIS A 488 -43.64 -23.17 89.81
CA HIS A 488 -44.12 -21.78 89.83
C HIS A 488 -44.39 -21.20 88.44
N ILE A 489 -43.97 -21.89 87.37
CA ILE A 489 -44.17 -21.48 85.98
C ILE A 489 -45.49 -22.07 85.49
N LEU A 490 -46.37 -21.22 84.98
CA LEU A 490 -47.62 -21.65 84.38
C LEU A 490 -47.35 -22.13 82.95
N ALA A 491 -47.87 -23.30 82.60
CA ALA A 491 -47.89 -23.74 81.22
C ALA A 491 -48.88 -22.86 80.44
N GLU A 492 -48.40 -22.25 79.37
CA GLU A 492 -49.17 -21.42 78.44
C GLU A 492 -49.04 -22.00 77.02
N ASP A 493 -49.86 -21.55 76.06
CA ASP A 493 -49.88 -22.10 74.69
C ASP A 493 -48.52 -22.05 73.97
N TYR A 494 -47.62 -21.17 74.42
CA TYR A 494 -46.26 -20.97 73.88
C TYR A 494 -45.14 -21.42 74.84
N VAL A 495 -45.46 -22.09 75.96
CA VAL A 495 -44.49 -22.60 76.94
C VAL A 495 -44.78 -24.06 77.27
N THR A 496 -43.89 -24.96 76.86
CA THR A 496 -43.97 -26.39 77.19
C THR A 496 -42.96 -26.76 78.26
N ILE A 497 -43.42 -27.38 79.36
CA ILE A 497 -42.58 -27.85 80.45
C ILE A 497 -42.41 -29.36 80.35
N HIS A 498 -41.16 -29.83 80.20
CA HIS A 498 -40.80 -31.25 80.18
C HIS A 498 -40.04 -31.60 81.46
N GLN A 499 -40.69 -32.35 82.37
CA GLN A 499 -40.05 -32.83 83.61
C GLN A 499 -39.48 -34.24 83.39
N LEU A 500 -38.17 -34.39 83.57
CA LEU A 500 -37.50 -35.69 83.51
C LEU A 500 -37.71 -36.46 84.83
N GLN A 501 -37.72 -37.79 84.74
CA GLN A 501 -37.76 -38.65 85.92
C GLN A 501 -36.49 -38.46 86.76
N ALA A 502 -36.64 -38.59 88.09
CA ALA A 502 -35.50 -38.49 89.00
C ALA A 502 -34.44 -39.56 88.66
N PRO A 503 -33.14 -39.21 88.66
CA PRO A 503 -32.09 -40.17 88.34
C PRO A 503 -32.04 -41.29 89.38
N GLU A 504 -31.89 -42.53 88.93
CA GLU A 504 -31.67 -43.68 89.82
C GLU A 504 -30.33 -43.52 90.54
N ARG A 505 -30.37 -43.04 91.79
CA ARG A 505 -29.18 -43.02 92.65
C ARG A 505 -28.91 -44.45 93.08
N ARG A 506 -27.95 -45.13 92.44
CA ARG A 506 -27.37 -46.36 93.00
C ARG A 506 -26.84 -46.03 94.39
N THR A 507 -27.56 -46.45 95.42
CA THR A 507 -27.06 -46.47 96.78
C THR A 507 -25.84 -47.37 96.78
N LEU A 508 -24.65 -46.78 96.92
CA LEU A 508 -23.46 -47.49 97.40
C LEU A 508 -23.73 -47.88 98.86
N ASN A 509 -24.54 -48.90 99.05
CA ASN A 509 -24.72 -49.57 100.32
C ASN A 509 -24.02 -50.93 100.22
N GLN A 510 -22.88 -51.00 100.93
CA GLN A 510 -22.06 -52.16 101.30
C GLN A 510 -21.16 -52.77 100.24
#